data_AF-A0AAE8N8H5-F1
#
_entry.id   AF-A0AAE8N8H5-F1
#
_cell.length_a   1.000
_cell.length_b   1.000
_cell.length_c   1.000
_cell.angle_alpha   90.00
_cell.angle_beta   90.00
_cell.angle_gamma   90.00
#
_symmetry.space_group_name_H-M   'P 1'
#
loop_
_entity.id
_entity.type
_entity.pdbx_description
1 polymer ?
#
loop_
_entity_poly.entity_id
_entity_poly.type
_entity_poly.pdbx_seq_one_letter_code
_entity_poly.pdbx_strand_id
1 'polypeptide(L)'
;MLRVCGSRGGFVGQSEAQWNNGAVLNNDIYADVAARWDCQGYYGYEKWFAGHRNGETGLNNPNTEDIKFYRESIEWIQSQIDSNSVYKTDDTRFWVDVTPI
;
A
#
# COMPACT_ATOMS: atom_id res chain seq x y z
N MET A 1 2.00 -8.78 3.17
CA MET A 1 2.52 -7.79 4.15
C MET A 1 1.80 -7.85 5.49
N LEU A 2 0.45 -7.77 5.53
CA LEU A 2 -0.35 -7.68 6.77
C LEU A 2 0.12 -8.57 7.93
N ARG A 3 0.33 -9.87 7.68
CA ARG A 3 0.74 -10.84 8.72
C ARG A 3 2.09 -10.54 9.40
N VAL A 4 2.90 -9.65 8.83
CA VAL A 4 4.21 -9.26 9.36
C VAL A 4 4.13 -7.95 10.14
N CYS A 5 3.32 -7.00 9.67
CA CYS A 5 3.38 -5.61 10.14
C CYS A 5 2.04 -4.98 10.55
N GLY A 6 0.89 -5.54 10.18
CA GLY A 6 -0.42 -4.97 10.47
C GLY A 6 -0.87 -5.20 11.91
N SER A 7 -0.22 -4.51 12.87
CA SER A 7 -0.41 -4.74 14.30
C SER A 7 -1.76 -4.27 14.81
N ARG A 8 -2.24 -3.08 14.42
CA ARG A 8 -3.55 -2.56 14.84
C ARG A 8 -4.72 -3.34 14.25
N GLY A 9 -4.52 -4.00 13.11
CA GLY A 9 -5.48 -4.94 12.52
C GLY A 9 -5.42 -6.35 13.11
N GLY A 10 -4.51 -6.63 14.05
CA GLY A 10 -4.38 -7.95 14.68
C GLY A 10 -3.80 -9.03 13.78
N PHE A 11 -3.06 -8.67 12.73
CA PHE A 11 -2.56 -9.62 11.74
C PHE A 11 -1.18 -10.19 12.07
N VAL A 12 -0.38 -9.47 12.85
CA VAL A 12 1.01 -9.84 13.14
C VAL A 12 1.09 -11.25 13.74
N GLY A 13 1.92 -12.10 13.15
CA GLY A 13 2.15 -13.47 13.61
C GLY A 13 1.17 -14.51 13.06
N GLN A 14 0.17 -14.10 12.28
CA GLN A 14 -0.69 -15.05 11.57
C GLN A 14 0.10 -15.81 10.49
N SER A 15 -0.29 -17.06 10.27
CA SER A 15 0.24 -17.89 9.18
C SER A 15 -0.35 -17.49 7.82
N GLU A 16 0.26 -17.95 6.73
CA GLU A 16 -0.23 -17.68 5.37
C GLU A 16 -1.62 -18.29 5.11
N ALA A 17 -1.92 -19.43 5.72
CA ALA A 17 -3.23 -20.09 5.61
C ALA A 17 -4.38 -19.24 6.18
N GLN A 18 -4.06 -18.26 7.04
CA GLN A 18 -5.03 -17.36 7.68
C GLN A 18 -5.31 -16.10 6.85
N TRP A 19 -4.95 -16.08 5.55
CA TRP A 19 -5.14 -14.93 4.68
C TRP A 19 -6.59 -14.38 4.68
N ASN A 20 -7.60 -15.24 4.84
CA ASN A 20 -9.01 -14.84 4.90
C ASN A 20 -9.34 -13.91 6.07
N ASN A 21 -8.55 -13.92 7.16
CA ASN A 21 -8.73 -12.97 8.26
C ASN A 21 -8.52 -11.52 7.80
N GLY A 22 -7.77 -11.30 6.71
CA GLY A 22 -7.61 -9.97 6.08
C GLY A 22 -8.90 -9.40 5.49
N ALA A 23 -9.94 -10.22 5.27
CA ALA A 23 -11.22 -9.75 4.69
C ALA A 23 -11.96 -8.74 5.59
N VAL A 24 -11.60 -8.64 6.88
CA VAL A 24 -12.12 -7.59 7.78
C VAL A 24 -11.86 -6.18 7.23
N LEU A 25 -10.73 -5.98 6.52
CA LEU A 25 -10.34 -4.68 5.97
C LEU A 25 -11.29 -4.19 4.86
N ASN A 26 -12.03 -5.10 4.21
CA ASN A 26 -13.01 -4.73 3.18
C ASN A 26 -14.24 -4.01 3.74
N ASN A 27 -14.47 -4.09 5.05
CA ASN A 27 -15.64 -3.50 5.71
C ASN A 27 -15.28 -2.55 6.87
N ASP A 28 -13.99 -2.38 7.18
CA ASP A 28 -13.50 -1.50 8.24
C ASP A 28 -12.35 -0.61 7.73
N ILE A 29 -12.72 0.60 7.32
CA ILE A 29 -11.78 1.60 6.80
C ILE A 29 -10.75 2.04 7.84
N TYR A 30 -11.08 2.03 9.13
CA TYR A 30 -10.14 2.41 10.18
C TYR A 30 -9.07 1.34 10.36
N ALA A 31 -9.46 0.07 10.37
CA ALA A 31 -8.53 -1.05 10.40
C ALA A 31 -7.63 -1.07 9.16
N ASP A 32 -8.18 -0.79 7.97
CA ASP A 32 -7.44 -0.80 6.71
C ASP A 32 -6.36 0.29 6.68
N VAL A 33 -6.77 1.55 6.91
CA VAL A 33 -5.84 2.69 6.96
C VAL A 33 -4.80 2.49 8.07
N ALA A 34 -5.20 2.00 9.25
CA ALA A 34 -4.27 1.72 10.34
C ALA A 34 -3.21 0.67 9.96
N ALA A 35 -3.62 -0.46 9.38
CA ALA A 35 -2.71 -1.51 8.95
C ALA A 35 -1.75 -1.04 7.84
N ARG A 36 -2.22 -0.21 6.91
CA ARG A 36 -1.35 0.43 5.90
C ARG A 36 -0.27 1.31 6.54
N TRP A 37 -0.65 2.14 7.52
CA TRP A 37 0.31 2.96 8.29
C TRP A 37 1.29 2.12 9.10
N ASP A 38 0.82 1.04 9.75
CA ASP A 38 1.72 0.14 10.51
C ASP A 38 2.78 -0.48 9.59
N CYS A 39 2.35 -0.95 8.43
CA CYS A 39 3.24 -1.57 7.46
C CYS A 39 4.22 -0.58 6.84
N GLN A 40 3.80 0.65 6.54
CA GLN A 40 4.73 1.67 6.07
C GLN A 40 5.73 2.08 7.16
N GLY A 41 5.28 2.20 8.42
CA GLY A 41 6.16 2.49 9.55
C GLY A 41 7.18 1.38 9.82
N TYR A 42 6.76 0.12 9.69
CA TYR A 42 7.62 -1.05 9.91
C TYR A 42 8.71 -1.20 8.84
N TYR A 43 8.34 -1.11 7.56
CA TYR A 43 9.29 -1.32 6.46
C TYR A 43 10.06 -0.05 6.06
N GLY A 44 9.53 1.13 6.38
CA GLY A 44 9.97 2.40 5.80
C GLY A 44 9.40 2.61 4.40
N TYR A 45 9.40 3.86 3.93
CA TYR A 45 8.71 4.30 2.71
C TYR A 45 9.07 3.45 1.48
N GLU A 46 10.36 3.32 1.14
CA GLU A 46 10.79 2.63 -0.08
C GLU A 46 10.54 1.13 -0.05
N LYS A 47 10.91 0.44 1.03
CA LYS A 47 10.67 -1.01 1.16
C LYS A 47 9.19 -1.32 1.27
N TRP A 48 8.37 -0.43 1.83
CA TRP A 48 6.93 -0.61 1.84
C TRP A 48 6.35 -0.62 0.41
N PHE A 49 6.76 0.32 -0.44
CA PHE A 49 6.37 0.30 -1.86
C PHE A 49 6.80 -0.99 -2.56
N ALA A 50 8.03 -1.43 -2.32
CA ALA A 50 8.55 -2.66 -2.88
C ALA A 50 7.74 -3.90 -2.47
N GLY A 51 7.47 -4.04 -1.17
CA GLY A 51 6.68 -5.16 -0.63
C GLY A 51 5.21 -5.10 -1.01
N HIS A 52 4.67 -3.90 -1.17
CA HIS A 52 3.27 -3.70 -1.58
C HIS A 52 3.10 -4.02 -3.06
N ARG A 53 4.05 -3.61 -3.90
CA ARG A 53 4.03 -3.90 -5.34
C ARG A 53 4.28 -5.37 -5.63
N ASN A 54 5.34 -5.95 -5.07
CA ASN A 54 5.83 -7.27 -5.50
C ASN A 54 6.11 -8.24 -4.34
N GLY A 55 5.37 -8.10 -3.24
CA GLY A 55 5.41 -9.05 -2.12
C GLY A 55 6.80 -9.26 -1.52
N GLU A 56 7.08 -10.48 -1.08
CA GLU A 56 8.37 -10.86 -0.49
C GLU A 56 9.54 -10.69 -1.47
N THR A 57 9.33 -10.97 -2.75
CA THR A 57 10.33 -10.77 -3.80
C THR A 57 10.72 -9.30 -3.94
N GLY A 58 9.75 -8.38 -3.87
CA GLY A 58 10.00 -6.94 -3.87
C GLY A 58 10.80 -6.48 -2.65
N LEU A 59 10.50 -7.01 -1.46
CA LEU A 59 11.28 -6.70 -0.25
C LEU A 59 12.75 -7.09 -0.38
N ASN A 60 13.04 -8.19 -1.08
CA ASN A 60 14.40 -8.68 -1.33
C ASN A 60 15.11 -7.96 -2.49
N ASN A 61 14.36 -7.32 -3.40
CA ASN A 61 14.90 -6.52 -4.50
C ASN A 61 14.10 -5.22 -4.72
N PRO A 62 14.27 -4.20 -3.85
CA PRO A 62 13.36 -3.06 -3.80
C PRO A 62 13.55 -2.03 -4.93
N ASN A 63 14.65 -2.10 -5.67
CA ASN A 63 15.07 -1.05 -6.61
C ASN A 63 14.86 -1.45 -8.08
N THR A 64 13.86 -2.28 -8.37
CA THR A 64 13.50 -2.61 -9.75
C THR A 64 12.81 -1.42 -10.43
N GLU A 65 12.92 -1.33 -11.76
CA GLU A 65 12.21 -0.30 -12.53
C GLU A 65 10.69 -0.41 -12.38
N ASP A 66 10.12 -1.60 -12.21
CA ASP A 66 8.68 -1.80 -11.94
C ASP A 66 8.26 -1.16 -10.61
N ILE A 67 8.99 -1.43 -9.53
CA ILE A 67 8.70 -0.86 -8.21
C ILE A 67 8.86 0.67 -8.23
N LYS A 68 9.92 1.16 -8.90
CA LYS A 68 10.17 2.58 -9.07
C LYS A 68 9.03 3.26 -9.84
N PHE A 69 8.61 2.69 -10.98
CA PHE A 69 7.50 3.23 -11.78
C PHE A 69 6.19 3.22 -11.00
N TYR A 70 5.89 2.16 -10.24
CA TYR A 70 4.72 2.10 -9.37
C TYR A 70 4.73 3.22 -8.31
N ARG A 71 5.88 3.45 -7.64
CA ARG A 71 6.05 4.52 -6.65
C ARG A 71 5.88 5.91 -7.28
N GLU A 72 6.59 6.18 -8.38
CA GLU A 72 6.53 7.46 -9.08
C GLU A 72 5.11 7.78 -9.60
N SER A 73 4.36 6.75 -10.01
CA SER A 73 2.95 6.90 -10.42
C SER A 73 2.06 7.34 -9.25
N ILE A 74 2.27 6.78 -8.06
CA ILE A 74 1.53 7.18 -6.85
C ILE A 74 1.92 8.58 -6.39
N GLU A 75 3.21 8.92 -6.44
CA GLU A 75 3.70 10.26 -6.12
C GLU A 75 3.14 11.31 -7.11
N TRP A 76 3.03 10.95 -8.40
CA TRP A 76 2.37 11.80 -9.39
C TRP A 76 0.89 12.01 -9.06
N ILE A 77 0.13 10.95 -8.76
CA ILE A 77 -1.28 11.06 -8.36
C ILE A 77 -1.43 11.96 -7.13
N GLN A 78 -0.60 11.77 -6.10
CA GLN A 78 -0.61 12.61 -4.90
C GLN A 78 -0.36 14.08 -5.25
N SER A 79 0.60 14.38 -6.15
CA SER A 79 0.87 15.74 -6.60
C SER A 79 -0.32 16.37 -7.33
N GLN A 80 -1.12 15.58 -8.06
CA GLN A 80 -2.33 16.10 -8.70
C GLN A 80 -3.39 16.45 -7.65
N ILE A 81 -3.63 15.57 -6.67
CA ILE A 81 -4.58 15.80 -5.57
C ILE A 81 -4.18 17.03 -4.74
N ASP A 82 -2.88 17.23 -4.49
CA ASP A 82 -2.39 18.37 -3.71
C ASP A 82 -2.31 19.67 -4.51
N SER A 83 -2.40 19.62 -5.84
CA SER A 83 -2.31 20.81 -6.70
C SER A 83 -3.49 21.78 -6.55
N ASN A 84 -4.65 21.28 -6.10
CA ASN A 84 -5.84 22.09 -5.87
C ASN A 84 -6.72 21.43 -4.80
N SER A 85 -7.15 22.19 -3.79
CA SER A 85 -7.96 21.66 -2.69
C SER A 85 -9.31 21.09 -3.13
N VAL A 86 -9.84 21.52 -4.30
CA VAL A 86 -11.09 20.97 -4.85
C VAL A 86 -10.98 19.46 -5.10
N TYR A 87 -9.80 18.97 -5.50
CA TYR A 87 -9.56 17.56 -5.82
C TYR A 87 -9.53 16.64 -4.60
N LYS A 88 -9.62 17.19 -3.38
CA LYS A 88 -9.77 16.41 -2.15
C LYS A 88 -11.22 16.06 -1.83
N THR A 89 -12.17 16.64 -2.58
CA THR A 89 -13.61 16.55 -2.28
C THR A 89 -14.50 16.39 -3.51
N ASP A 90 -13.98 16.60 -4.71
CA ASP A 90 -14.74 16.37 -5.95
C ASP A 90 -14.65 14.91 -6.41
N ASP A 91 -15.27 14.63 -7.56
CA ASP A 91 -15.33 13.29 -8.14
C ASP A 91 -14.21 13.04 -9.18
N THR A 92 -13.18 13.89 -9.22
CA THR A 92 -12.09 13.78 -10.21
C THR A 92 -11.17 12.62 -9.84
N ARG A 93 -11.02 11.66 -10.76
CA ARG A 93 -10.08 10.53 -10.60
C ARG A 93 -8.83 10.72 -11.47
N PHE A 94 -7.69 10.99 -10.84
CA PHE A 94 -6.38 10.88 -11.48
C PHE A 94 -5.93 9.42 -11.54
N TRP A 95 -5.37 9.00 -12.67
CA TRP A 95 -4.91 7.63 -12.88
C TRP A 95 -3.67 7.60 -13.77
N VAL A 96 -2.89 6.54 -13.60
CA VAL A 96 -1.74 6.18 -14.44
C VAL A 96 -1.94 4.72 -14.83
N ASP A 97 -1.63 4.37 -16.07
CA ASP A 97 -1.65 2.97 -16.49
C ASP A 97 -0.43 2.23 -15.93
N VAL A 98 -0.65 1.43 -14.90
CA VAL A 98 0.37 0.57 -14.31
C VAL A 98 -0.04 -0.87 -14.52
N THR A 99 0.74 -1.61 -15.31
CA THR A 99 0.46 -2.99 -15.67
C THR A 99 0.29 -3.88 -14.42
N PRO A 100 -0.79 -4.66 -14.31
CA PRO A 100 -0.96 -5.64 -13.23
C PRO A 100 0.11 -6.73 -13.26
N ILE A 101 0.43 -7.30 -12.09
CA ILE A 101 1.34 -8.44 -11.91
C ILE A 101 0.75 -9.46 -10.94
#